data_AF-A0A8B7PKN7-F1
#
_entry.id   AF-A0A8B7PKN7-F1
#
_cell.length_a   1.000
_cell.length_b   1.000
_cell.length_c   1.000
_cell.angle_alpha   90.00
_cell.angle_beta   90.00
_cell.angle_gamma   90.00
#
_symmetry.space_group_name_H-M   'P 1'
#
loop_
_entity.id
_entity.type
_entity.pdbx_description
1 polymer ?
#
loop_
_entity_poly.entity_id
_entity_poly.type
_entity_poly.pdbx_seq_one_letter_code
_entity_poly.pdbx_strand_id
1 'polypeptide(L)'
;MPAGVLQLHQTMRDFHAVAGFPRIIGAIDGTHVPIKAPTDDEAIFVNRKKFHSLNIQVVCDAHRMIINYVVKFPGSTHDAYIWNNSTLRTRFQRGEFRDAILLGDSGYPLEPFLMTPFANPVLRGEEEFNRCHTRTRVIIEQTFGVLKSRFRCLHRSGGNL
;
A
#
# COMPACT_ATOMS: atom_id res chain seq x y z
N MET A 1 -9.40 -7.66 -4.16
CA MET A 1 -9.98 -6.52 -4.90
C MET A 1 -11.48 -6.77 -5.06
N PRO A 2 -12.33 -5.74 -5.15
CA PRO A 2 -13.77 -5.93 -5.37
C PRO A 2 -14.04 -6.79 -6.63
N ALA A 3 -14.89 -7.80 -6.51
CA ALA A 3 -15.17 -8.78 -7.56
C ALA A 3 -16.32 -8.39 -8.50
N GLY A 4 -17.07 -7.33 -8.17
CA GLY A 4 -18.20 -6.85 -8.95
C GLY A 4 -18.66 -5.45 -8.56
N VAL A 5 -19.58 -4.88 -9.33
CA VAL A 5 -20.02 -3.47 -9.20
C VAL A 5 -20.63 -3.16 -7.83
N LEU A 6 -21.41 -4.09 -7.26
CA LEU A 6 -22.01 -3.89 -5.93
C LEU A 6 -20.93 -3.80 -4.84
N GLN A 7 -19.94 -4.69 -4.87
CA GLN A 7 -18.83 -4.67 -3.93
C GLN A 7 -17.95 -3.43 -4.14
N LEU A 8 -17.72 -3.04 -5.39
CA LEU A 8 -16.97 -1.83 -5.74
C LEU A 8 -17.60 -0.58 -5.09
N HIS A 9 -18.91 -0.39 -5.29
CA HIS A 9 -19.63 0.74 -4.68
C HIS A 9 -19.67 0.67 -3.15
N GLN A 10 -19.74 -0.54 -2.57
CA GLN A 10 -19.67 -0.69 -1.12
C GLN A 10 -18.29 -0.27 -0.59
N THR A 11 -17.20 -0.75 -1.20
CA THR A 11 -15.84 -0.37 -0.78
C THR A 11 -15.61 1.13 -0.90
N MET A 12 -16.13 1.78 -1.95
CA MET A 12 -16.09 3.23 -2.09
C MET A 12 -16.83 3.96 -0.97
N ARG A 13 -18.03 3.49 -0.59
CA ARG A 13 -18.78 4.06 0.54
C ARG A 13 -18.03 3.91 1.86
N ASP A 14 -17.44 2.73 2.08
CA ASP A 14 -16.71 2.44 3.31
C ASP A 14 -15.48 3.35 3.45
N PHE A 15 -14.70 3.55 2.39
CA PHE A 15 -13.59 4.50 2.41
C PHE A 15 -14.06 5.96 2.53
N HIS A 16 -15.14 6.32 1.84
CA HIS A 16 -15.69 7.67 1.94
C HIS A 16 -16.11 8.00 3.39
N ALA A 17 -16.60 7.02 4.15
CA ALA A 17 -16.94 7.20 5.56
C ALA A 17 -15.73 7.48 6.47
N VAL A 18 -14.49 7.16 6.05
CA VAL A 18 -13.27 7.37 6.83
C VAL A 18 -12.90 8.86 6.92
N ALA A 19 -12.81 9.52 5.77
CA ALA A 19 -12.42 10.93 5.70
C ALA A 19 -12.96 11.69 4.47
N GLY A 20 -14.05 11.20 3.85
CA GLY A 20 -14.71 11.88 2.73
C GLY A 20 -14.00 11.74 1.38
N PHE A 21 -13.00 10.87 1.25
CA PHE A 21 -12.26 10.70 -0.01
C PHE A 21 -13.08 9.87 -1.00
N PRO A 22 -13.46 10.41 -2.17
CA PRO A 22 -14.35 9.71 -3.09
C PRO A 22 -13.62 8.63 -3.91
N ARG A 23 -14.36 7.60 -4.33
CA ARG A 23 -13.94 6.55 -5.29
C ARG A 23 -12.76 5.67 -4.85
N ILE A 24 -12.34 5.74 -3.59
CA ILE A 24 -11.25 4.92 -3.08
C ILE A 24 -11.71 3.48 -2.90
N ILE A 25 -10.94 2.52 -3.41
CA ILE A 25 -11.22 1.09 -3.24
C ILE A 25 -10.10 0.33 -2.52
N GLY A 26 -9.02 1.03 -2.15
CA GLY A 26 -7.94 0.44 -1.39
C GLY A 26 -6.89 1.48 -1.00
N ALA A 27 -6.24 1.24 0.14
CA ALA A 27 -4.99 1.89 0.51
C ALA A 27 -3.84 0.92 0.22
N ILE A 28 -2.81 1.39 -0.47
CA ILE A 28 -1.66 0.61 -0.93
C ILE A 28 -0.38 1.09 -0.24
N ASP A 29 0.44 0.16 0.22
CA ASP A 29 1.76 0.47 0.79
C ASP A 29 2.70 -0.74 0.75
N GLY A 30 4.00 -0.48 0.84
CA GLY A 30 5.06 -1.46 0.99
C GLY A 30 5.34 -1.80 2.45
N THR A 31 5.77 -3.04 2.72
CA THR A 31 6.22 -3.45 4.04
C THR A 31 7.33 -4.47 3.96
N HIS A 32 8.37 -4.29 4.77
CA HIS A 32 9.48 -5.22 4.83
C HIS A 32 9.17 -6.39 5.77
N VAL A 33 9.34 -7.61 5.26
CA VAL A 33 9.35 -8.85 6.05
C VAL A 33 10.79 -9.36 6.13
N PRO A 34 11.34 -9.54 7.34
CA PRO A 34 12.71 -10.02 7.49
C PRO A 34 12.89 -11.42 6.90
N ILE A 35 14.07 -11.64 6.32
CA ILE A 35 14.49 -12.96 5.88
C ILE A 35 15.88 -13.26 6.44
N LYS A 36 16.25 -14.54 6.44
CA LYS A 36 17.65 -14.92 6.60
C LYS A 36 18.43 -14.40 5.40
N ALA A 37 19.66 -13.95 5.64
CA ALA A 37 20.53 -13.46 4.57
C ALA A 37 20.65 -14.55 3.49
N PRO A 38 20.31 -14.25 2.22
CA PRO A 38 20.53 -15.19 1.13
C PRO A 38 22.02 -15.26 0.82
N THR A 39 22.44 -16.38 0.23
CA THR A 39 23.84 -16.59 -0.19
C THR A 39 24.15 -15.87 -1.51
N ASP A 40 23.20 -15.91 -2.44
CA ASP A 40 23.31 -15.26 -3.74
C ASP A 40 22.71 -13.85 -3.70
N ASP A 41 23.40 -12.90 -4.32
CA ASP A 41 22.99 -11.49 -4.44
C ASP A 41 22.54 -10.83 -3.12
N GLU A 42 23.13 -11.23 -1.98
CA GLU A 42 22.76 -10.81 -0.61
C GLU A 42 22.41 -9.31 -0.51
N ALA A 43 23.24 -8.46 -1.11
CA ALA A 43 23.14 -7.01 -1.03
C ALA A 43 21.79 -6.47 -1.54
N ILE A 44 21.15 -7.13 -2.51
CA ILE A 44 19.86 -6.66 -3.06
C ILE A 44 18.71 -6.87 -2.08
N PHE A 45 18.89 -7.74 -1.08
CA PHE A 45 17.89 -7.97 -0.03
C PHE A 45 18.05 -7.03 1.16
N VAL A 46 19.13 -6.25 1.22
CA VAL A 46 19.34 -5.24 2.27
C VAL A 46 18.47 -4.02 1.99
N ASN A 47 17.55 -3.73 2.90
CA ASN A 47 16.67 -2.57 2.79
C ASN A 47 17.31 -1.27 3.30
N ARG A 48 16.59 -0.15 3.17
CA ARG A 48 16.99 1.18 3.68
C ARG A 48 17.28 1.23 5.19
N LYS A 49 16.74 0.28 5.97
CA LYS A 49 16.95 0.13 7.42
C LYS A 49 18.08 -0.86 7.76
N LYS A 50 18.91 -1.23 6.77
CA LYS A 50 20.12 -2.05 6.91
C LYS A 50 19.87 -3.45 7.47
N PHE A 51 18.79 -4.09 7.03
CA PHE A 51 18.56 -5.52 7.30
C PHE A 51 17.98 -6.25 6.08
N HIS A 52 18.18 -7.58 6.05
CA HIS A 52 17.68 -8.47 5.01
C HIS A 52 16.17 -8.60 5.05
N SER A 53 15.50 -8.34 3.93
CA SER A 53 14.06 -8.46 3.85
C SER A 53 13.57 -8.75 2.44
N LEU A 54 12.33 -9.20 2.34
CA LEU A 54 11.50 -9.00 1.16
C LEU A 54 10.70 -7.70 1.35
N ASN A 55 10.59 -6.89 0.30
CA ASN A 55 9.63 -5.81 0.26
C ASN A 55 8.31 -6.34 -0.34
N ILE A 56 7.24 -6.26 0.45
CA ILE A 56 5.92 -6.76 0.10
C ILE A 56 5.00 -5.58 -0.09
N GLN A 57 4.35 -5.49 -1.26
CA GLN A 57 3.28 -4.52 -1.48
C GLN A 57 1.94 -5.14 -1.09
N VAL A 58 1.11 -4.38 -0.38
CA VAL A 58 -0.20 -4.82 0.09
C VAL A 58 -1.23 -3.73 -0.20
N VAL A 59 -2.43 -4.16 -0.56
CA VAL A 59 -3.62 -3.31 -0.59
C VAL A 59 -4.60 -3.82 0.44
N CYS A 60 -5.12 -2.91 1.28
CA CYS A 60 -6.21 -3.21 2.21
C CYS A 60 -7.46 -2.40 1.89
N ASP A 61 -8.62 -2.91 2.29
CA ASP A 61 -9.87 -2.15 2.31
C ASP A 61 -10.01 -1.29 3.58
N ALA A 62 -11.12 -0.56 3.68
CA ALA A 62 -11.42 0.31 4.82
C ALA A 62 -11.58 -0.45 6.16
N HIS A 63 -11.82 -1.76 6.11
CA HIS A 63 -11.96 -2.64 7.28
C HIS A 63 -10.65 -3.33 7.67
N ARG A 64 -9.52 -2.92 7.07
CA ARG A 64 -8.18 -3.50 7.25
C ARG A 64 -8.05 -4.93 6.73
N MET A 65 -8.93 -5.36 5.82
CA MET A 65 -8.78 -6.66 5.16
C MET A 65 -7.77 -6.54 4.03
N ILE A 66 -6.80 -7.46 3.98
CA ILE A 66 -5.85 -7.54 2.87
C ILE A 66 -6.58 -8.09 1.65
N ILE A 67 -6.67 -7.28 0.60
CA ILE A 67 -7.44 -7.59 -0.62
C ILE A 67 -6.54 -7.78 -1.86
N ASN A 68 -5.27 -7.43 -1.77
CA ASN A 68 -4.24 -7.75 -2.76
C ASN A 68 -2.85 -7.71 -2.11
N TYR A 69 -1.90 -8.48 -2.65
CA TYR A 69 -0.51 -8.48 -2.20
C TYR A 69 0.45 -8.89 -3.32
N VAL A 70 1.70 -8.46 -3.23
CA VAL A 70 2.83 -8.87 -4.08
C VAL A 70 4.04 -9.21 -3.21
N VAL A 71 4.45 -10.48 -3.19
CA VAL A 71 5.45 -11.05 -2.28
C VAL A 71 6.69 -11.60 -3.01
N LYS A 72 7.27 -10.84 -3.95
CA LYS A 72 8.35 -11.35 -4.82
C LYS A 72 9.61 -10.50 -4.89
N PHE A 73 9.68 -9.36 -4.20
CA PHE A 73 10.73 -8.38 -4.42
C PHE A 73 11.75 -8.31 -3.28
N PRO A 74 13.05 -8.21 -3.60
CA PRO A 74 14.10 -7.99 -2.62
C PRO A 74 13.91 -6.69 -1.82
N GLY A 75 14.50 -6.64 -0.62
CA GLY A 75 14.36 -5.52 0.32
C GLY A 75 14.89 -4.18 -0.16
N SER A 76 15.78 -4.14 -1.16
CA SER A 76 16.22 -2.87 -1.78
C SER A 76 15.20 -2.29 -2.78
N THR A 77 14.19 -3.06 -3.17
CA THR A 77 13.22 -2.66 -4.21
C THR A 77 12.29 -1.55 -3.71
N HIS A 78 12.18 -0.48 -4.50
CA HIS A 78 11.23 0.61 -4.24
C HIS A 78 9.78 0.23 -4.56
N ASP A 79 8.84 0.78 -3.81
CA ASP A 79 7.41 0.48 -3.95
C ASP A 79 6.85 0.80 -5.34
N ALA A 80 7.29 1.90 -5.96
CA ALA A 80 6.99 2.21 -7.36
C ALA A 80 7.40 1.10 -8.34
N TYR A 81 8.55 0.45 -8.12
CA TYR A 81 9.00 -0.64 -8.98
C TYR A 81 8.11 -1.87 -8.81
N ILE A 82 7.70 -2.18 -7.58
CA ILE A 82 6.76 -3.26 -7.29
C ILE A 82 5.42 -2.99 -7.97
N TRP A 83 4.91 -1.76 -7.87
CA TRP A 83 3.67 -1.33 -8.53
C TRP A 83 3.72 -1.51 -10.04
N ASN A 84 4.79 -1.03 -10.67
CA ASN A 84 5.00 -1.12 -12.13
C ASN A 84 5.03 -2.57 -12.62
N ASN A 85 5.42 -3.51 -11.77
CA ASN A 85 5.53 -4.94 -12.05
C ASN A 85 4.42 -5.79 -11.38
N SER A 86 3.34 -5.13 -10.94
CA SER A 86 2.19 -5.78 -10.30
C SER A 86 1.10 -6.12 -11.33
N THR A 87 0.48 -7.28 -11.17
CA THR A 87 -0.73 -7.62 -11.95
C THR A 87 -1.86 -6.65 -11.66
N LEU A 88 -1.91 -6.08 -10.45
CA LEU A 88 -2.95 -5.13 -10.06
C LEU A 88 -2.94 -3.88 -10.93
N ARG A 89 -1.76 -3.30 -11.19
CA ARG A 89 -1.63 -2.15 -12.10
C ARG A 89 -2.17 -2.46 -13.50
N THR A 90 -1.84 -3.63 -14.06
CA THR A 90 -2.36 -4.05 -15.37
C THR A 90 -3.89 -4.17 -15.39
N ARG A 91 -4.50 -4.65 -14.30
CA ARG A 91 -5.96 -4.73 -14.17
C ARG A 91 -6.63 -3.35 -14.16
N PHE A 92 -6.01 -2.37 -13.48
CA PHE A 92 -6.46 -0.98 -13.54
C PHE A 92 -6.34 -0.39 -14.95
N GLN A 93 -5.22 -0.63 -15.64
CA GLN A 93 -5.02 -0.17 -17.02
C GLN A 93 -6.04 -0.76 -18.01
N ARG A 94 -6.53 -1.97 -17.74
CA ARG A 94 -7.60 -2.63 -18.52
C ARG A 94 -9.01 -2.13 -18.17
N GLY A 95 -9.13 -1.21 -17.22
CA GLY A 95 -10.42 -0.63 -16.83
C GLY A 95 -11.30 -1.55 -15.98
N GLU A 96 -10.75 -2.61 -15.38
CA GLU A 96 -11.53 -3.58 -14.58
C GLU A 96 -12.24 -2.92 -13.38
N PHE A 97 -11.71 -1.79 -12.89
CA PHE A 97 -12.23 -1.07 -11.72
C PHE A 97 -12.88 0.27 -12.05
N ARG A 98 -13.21 0.53 -13.33
CA ARG A 98 -13.87 1.77 -13.78
C ARG A 98 -13.08 3.02 -13.35
N ASP A 99 -13.72 3.95 -12.65
CA ASP A 99 -13.16 5.21 -12.13
C ASP A 99 -12.63 5.10 -10.69
N ALA A 100 -12.47 3.87 -10.18
CA ALA A 100 -11.94 3.64 -8.85
C ALA A 100 -10.44 3.97 -8.74
N ILE A 101 -10.04 4.35 -7.52
CA ILE A 101 -8.70 4.85 -7.22
C ILE A 101 -8.12 4.12 -6.01
N LEU A 102 -6.80 3.93 -6.01
CA LEU A 102 -6.01 3.57 -4.83
C LEU A 102 -5.34 4.80 -4.20
N LEU A 103 -5.13 4.77 -2.89
CA LEU A 103 -4.31 5.75 -2.17
C LEU A 103 -2.96 5.15 -1.79
N GLY A 104 -1.87 5.72 -2.33
CA GLY A 104 -0.49 5.35 -2.03
C GLY A 104 0.26 6.46 -1.28
N ASP A 105 1.47 6.18 -0.77
CA ASP A 105 2.35 7.24 -0.28
C ASP A 105 3.09 7.96 -1.42
N SER A 106 3.96 8.91 -1.07
CA SER A 106 4.81 9.65 -2.01
C SER A 106 5.88 8.80 -2.69
N GLY A 107 6.07 7.53 -2.28
CA GLY A 107 6.98 6.59 -2.92
C GLY A 107 6.38 5.94 -4.18
N TYR A 108 5.08 6.13 -4.43
CA TYR A 108 4.39 5.67 -5.63
C TYR A 108 4.33 6.75 -6.71
N PRO A 109 4.17 6.37 -8.00
CA PRO A 109 3.85 7.34 -9.04
C PRO A 109 2.39 7.82 -8.92
N LEU A 110 2.15 9.07 -9.29
CA LEU A 110 0.80 9.59 -9.51
C LEU A 110 0.25 9.07 -10.84
N GLU A 111 -0.88 8.35 -10.79
CA GLU A 111 -1.57 7.80 -11.97
C GLU A 111 -3.10 8.04 -11.86
N PRO A 112 -3.88 7.93 -12.95
CA PRO A 112 -5.33 8.14 -12.91
C PRO A 112 -6.09 7.26 -11.91
N PHE A 113 -5.50 6.13 -11.53
CA PHE A 113 -6.06 5.14 -10.58
C PHE A 113 -5.19 4.97 -9.32
N LEU A 114 -4.16 5.80 -9.13
CA LEU A 114 -3.30 5.79 -7.94
C LEU A 114 -2.96 7.22 -7.55
N MET A 115 -3.56 7.70 -6.47
CA MET A 115 -3.29 9.03 -5.94
C MET A 115 -2.25 8.99 -4.82
N THR A 116 -1.41 10.02 -4.82
CA THR A 116 -0.33 10.27 -3.86
C THR A 116 -0.50 11.68 -3.28
N PRO A 117 0.06 11.97 -2.09
CA PRO A 117 -0.08 13.30 -1.48
C PRO A 117 0.71 14.37 -2.28
N PHE A 118 0.30 15.63 -2.16
CA PHE A 118 1.10 16.76 -2.61
C PHE A 118 2.41 16.82 -1.80
N ALA A 119 3.55 16.89 -2.48
CA ALA A 119 4.86 16.93 -1.82
C ALA A 119 5.08 18.23 -1.03
N ASN A 120 4.67 19.37 -1.60
CA ASN A 120 4.81 20.70 -1.02
C ASN A 120 3.47 21.43 -1.13
N PRO A 121 2.49 21.16 -0.24
CA PRO A 121 1.21 21.86 -0.28
C PRO A 121 1.43 23.34 0.08
N VAL A 122 0.97 24.24 -0.78
CA VAL A 122 1.01 25.71 -0.59
C VAL A 122 -0.39 26.28 -0.49
N LEU A 123 -1.34 25.71 -1.23
CA LEU A 123 -2.73 26.14 -1.20
C LEU A 123 -3.50 25.41 -0.10
N ARG A 124 -4.45 26.11 0.54
CA ARG A 124 -5.36 25.51 1.53
C ARG A 124 -6.07 24.25 1.03
N GLY A 125 -6.37 24.19 -0.28
CA GLY A 125 -6.97 23.01 -0.91
C GLY A 125 -6.03 21.80 -0.96
N GLU A 126 -4.73 22.02 -1.15
CA GLU A 126 -3.70 20.96 -1.14
C GLU A 126 -3.45 20.45 0.27
N GLU A 127 -3.45 21.34 1.26
CA GLU A 127 -3.39 20.97 2.68
C GLU A 127 -4.60 20.14 3.10
N GLU A 128 -5.81 20.56 2.70
CA GLU A 128 -7.04 19.83 2.95
C GLU A 128 -7.02 18.44 2.28
N PHE A 129 -6.58 18.40 1.03
CA PHE A 129 -6.37 17.14 0.31
C PHE A 129 -5.41 16.23 1.06
N ASN A 130 -4.22 16.72 1.45
CA ASN A 130 -3.21 15.93 2.16
C ASN A 130 -3.72 15.46 3.53
N ARG A 131 -4.54 16.27 4.21
CA ARG A 131 -5.18 15.90 5.47
C ARG A 131 -6.13 14.72 5.27
N CYS A 132 -7.04 14.80 4.31
CA CYS A 132 -7.98 13.72 3.99
C CYS A 132 -7.25 12.47 3.46
N HIS A 133 -6.25 12.66 2.61
CA HIS A 133 -5.38 11.61 2.10
C HIS A 133 -4.70 10.84 3.24
N THR A 134 -4.00 11.54 4.13
CA THR A 134 -3.29 10.95 5.27
C THR A 134 -4.24 10.20 6.19
N ARG A 135 -5.39 10.80 6.50
CA ARG A 135 -6.39 10.22 7.40
C ARG A 135 -7.06 8.97 6.83
N THR A 136 -7.23 8.90 5.50
CA THR A 136 -7.74 7.70 4.82
C THR A 136 -6.66 6.62 4.72
N ARG A 137 -5.43 7.02 4.35
CA ARG A 137 -4.30 6.10 4.13
C ARG A 137 -3.86 5.38 5.41
N VAL A 138 -3.98 6.02 6.58
CA VAL A 138 -3.53 5.45 7.88
C VAL A 138 -4.02 4.02 8.13
N ILE A 139 -5.12 3.60 7.51
CA ILE A 139 -5.66 2.24 7.58
C ILE A 139 -4.64 1.19 7.13
N ILE A 140 -3.81 1.43 6.10
CA ILE A 140 -2.79 0.45 5.68
C ILE A 140 -1.66 0.32 6.71
N GLU A 141 -1.24 1.43 7.31
CA GLU A 141 -0.24 1.43 8.38
C GLU A 141 -0.76 0.68 9.62
N GLN A 142 -2.02 0.93 10.00
CA GLN A 142 -2.70 0.20 11.07
C GLN A 142 -2.81 -1.29 10.75
N THR A 143 -3.11 -1.64 9.49
CA THR A 143 -3.17 -3.02 9.01
C THR A 143 -1.82 -3.71 9.22
N PHE A 144 -0.71 -3.07 8.84
CA PHE A 144 0.63 -3.60 9.10
C PHE A 144 0.95 -3.69 10.60
N GLY A 145 0.55 -2.70 11.39
CA GLY A 145 0.73 -2.70 12.84
C GLY A 145 0.07 -3.91 13.49
N VAL A 146 -1.20 -4.18 13.17
CA VAL A 146 -1.95 -5.34 13.65
C VAL A 146 -1.33 -6.64 13.15
N LEU A 147 -1.02 -6.73 11.85
CA LEU A 147 -0.44 -7.92 11.24
C LEU A 147 0.88 -8.32 11.89
N LYS A 148 1.82 -7.37 12.06
CA LYS A 148 3.14 -7.62 12.64
C LYS A 148 3.11 -7.79 14.15
N SER A 149 2.10 -7.25 14.82
CA SER A 149 1.90 -7.50 16.26
C SER A 149 1.38 -8.91 16.52
N ARG A 150 0.48 -9.41 15.66
CA ARG A 150 -0.07 -10.77 15.76
C ARG A 150 0.92 -11.83 15.27
N PHE A 151 1.58 -11.59 14.14
CA PHE A 151 2.56 -12.50 13.55
C PHE A 151 3.96 -11.89 13.69
N ARG A 152 4.57 -12.08 14.86
CA ARG A 152 5.86 -11.47 15.19
C ARG A 152 7.01 -11.92 14.29
N CYS A 153 6.89 -13.05 13.60
CA CYS A 153 7.82 -13.47 12.55
C CYS A 153 7.91 -12.47 11.38
N LEU A 154 6.88 -11.64 11.17
CA LEU A 154 6.87 -10.57 10.16
C LEU A 154 7.48 -9.26 10.67
N HIS A 155 7.78 -9.18 11.96
CA HIS A 155 8.41 -8.03 12.59
C HIS A 155 9.93 -8.18 12.59
N ARG A 156 10.68 -7.08 12.51
CA ARG A 156 12.16 -7.08 12.51
C ARG A 156 12.77 -7.81 13.72
N SER A 157 12.09 -7.76 14.86
CA SER A 157 12.55 -8.45 16.07
C SER A 157 12.47 -9.98 15.98
N GLY A 158 11.80 -10.53 14.96
CA GLY A 158 11.65 -11.98 14.78
C GLY A 158 10.87 -12.66 15.91
N GLY A 159 10.16 -11.90 16.75
CA GLY A 159 9.49 -12.40 17.95
C GLY A 159 10.36 -12.43 19.21
N ASN A 160 11.62 -12.02 19.14
CA ASN A 160 12.46 -11.83 20.33
C ASN A 160 12.10 -10.47 20.95
N LEU A 161 11.58 -10.47 22.17
CA LEU A 161 11.40 -9.30 23.03
C LEU A 161 12.53 -9.24 24.05
#